data_AF-A0AA43C8L8-F1
#
_entry.id   AF-A0AA43C8L8-F1
#
_cell.length_a   1.000
_cell.length_b   1.000
_cell.length_c   1.000
_cell.angle_alpha   90.00
_cell.angle_beta   90.00
_cell.angle_gamma   90.00
#
_symmetry.space_group_name_H-M   'P 1'
#
loop_
_entity.id
_entity.type
_entity.pdbx_description
1 polymer ?
#
loop_
_entity_poly.entity_id
_entity_poly.type
_entity_poly.pdbx_seq_one_letter_code
_entity_poly.pdbx_strand_id
1 'polypeptide(L)' 'MAYLIDFSYDTEPLAGKFPFPGLGPFSLLGESQSNYLGKMMFKWVYWNMMLKGYELPLEPQFNIAGKMRQSY' A
#
# COMPACT_ATOMS: atom_id res chain seq x y z
N MET A 1 -6.57 -6.93 12.81
CA MET A 1 -6.04 -7.13 11.45
C MET A 1 -6.60 -6.08 10.51
N ALA A 2 -5.92 -5.77 9.41
CA ALA A 2 -6.46 -4.88 8.37
C ALA A 2 -6.06 -5.36 6.98
N TYR A 3 -6.87 -4.97 5.99
CA TYR A 3 -6.56 -5.10 4.57
C TYR A 3 -5.96 -3.80 4.02
N LEU A 4 -5.13 -3.97 3.01
CA LEU A 4 -4.58 -2.90 2.18
C LEU A 4 -4.85 -3.23 0.71
N ILE A 5 -5.28 -2.22 -0.04
CA ILE A 5 -5.69 -2.33 -1.44
C ILE A 5 -5.00 -1.22 -2.20
N ASP A 6 -4.44 -1.56 -3.36
CA ASP A 6 -3.82 -0.62 -4.29
C ASP A 6 -4.30 -0.96 -5.71
N PHE A 7 -4.92 0.02 -6.38
CA PHE A 7 -5.67 -0.16 -7.63
C PHE A 7 -5.45 1.01 -8.60
N SER A 8 -5.77 0.78 -9.87
CA SER A 8 -5.85 1.83 -10.90
C SER A 8 -7.15 1.66 -11.70
N TYR A 9 -7.45 2.60 -12.61
CA TYR A 9 -8.63 2.48 -13.45
C TYR A 9 -8.49 1.40 -14.53
N ASP A 10 -7.26 1.12 -14.97
CA ASP A 10 -6.99 0.19 -16.07
C ASP A 10 -6.70 -1.24 -15.59
N THR A 11 -6.34 -1.40 -14.32
CA THR A 11 -5.91 -2.69 -13.75
C THR A 11 -6.65 -2.99 -12.46
N GLU A 12 -7.17 -4.21 -12.37
CA GLU A 12 -7.81 -4.74 -11.16
C GLU A 12 -6.85 -4.75 -9.95
N PRO A 13 -7.39 -4.72 -8.71
CA PRO A 13 -6.55 -4.86 -7.53
C PRO A 13 -5.92 -6.25 -7.50
N LEU A 14 -4.61 -6.30 -7.25
CA LEU A 14 -3.83 -7.54 -7.21
C LEU A 14 -3.19 -7.76 -5.84
N ALA A 15 -3.03 -9.03 -5.47
CA ALA A 15 -2.30 -9.42 -4.27
C ALA A 15 -0.79 -9.20 -4.46
N GLY A 16 -0.04 -9.02 -3.38
CA GLY A 16 1.39 -8.68 -3.47
C GLY A 16 1.93 -7.98 -2.24
N LYS A 17 3.03 -7.23 -2.42
CA LYS A 17 3.68 -6.46 -1.35
C LYS A 17 3.78 -4.98 -1.69
N PHE A 18 3.62 -4.14 -0.67
CA PHE A 18 3.68 -2.67 -0.78
C PHE A 18 4.54 -2.09 0.37
N PRO A 19 5.29 -0.98 0.17
CA PRO A 19 5.48 -0.25 -1.09
C PRO A 19 6.59 -0.83 -1.98
N PHE A 20 7.46 -1.67 -1.41
CA PHE A 20 8.58 -2.26 -2.14
C PHE A 20 8.20 -3.63 -2.70
N PRO A 21 8.47 -3.89 -4.00
CA PRO A 21 8.23 -5.20 -4.61
C PRO A 21 8.91 -6.32 -3.82
N GLY A 22 8.14 -7.34 -3.41
CA GLY A 22 8.64 -8.53 -2.71
C GLY A 22 9.09 -8.34 -1.25
N LEU A 23 9.55 -7.15 -0.86
CA LEU A 23 10.10 -6.86 0.48
C LEU A 23 9.23 -5.93 1.33
N GLY A 24 8.21 -5.30 0.75
CA GLY A 24 7.36 -4.34 1.43
C GLY A 24 6.67 -4.92 2.67
N PRO A 25 6.58 -4.19 3.78
CA PRO A 25 6.02 -4.70 5.04
C PRO A 25 4.51 -4.96 4.94
N PHE A 26 3.82 -4.40 3.94
CA PHE A 26 2.37 -4.51 3.80
C PHE A 26 1.98 -5.58 2.79
N SER A 27 0.97 -6.37 3.14
CA SER A 27 0.40 -7.40 2.27
C SER A 27 -0.85 -6.85 1.58
N LEU A 28 -0.86 -6.84 0.25
CA LEU A 28 -2.03 -6.47 -0.55
C LEU A 28 -3.03 -7.62 -0.61
N LEU A 29 -4.32 -7.30 -0.52
CA LEU A 29 -5.43 -8.27 -0.56
C LEU A 29 -5.28 -9.43 0.45
N GLY A 30 -4.66 -9.17 1.59
CA GLY A 30 -4.52 -10.13 2.68
C GLY A 30 -4.54 -9.46 4.05
N GLU A 31 -5.01 -10.19 5.06
CA GLU A 31 -4.96 -9.72 6.44
C GLU A 31 -3.55 -9.74 6.98
N SER A 32 -3.14 -8.62 7.60
CA SER A 32 -1.87 -8.55 8.32
C SER A 32 -1.97 -7.61 9.52
N GLN A 33 -1.18 -7.91 10.56
CA GLN A 33 -0.93 -6.96 11.65
C GLN A 33 -0.11 -5.75 11.16
N SER A 34 0.81 -5.95 10.21
CA SER A 34 1.57 -4.84 9.64
C SER A 34 0.66 -3.82 8.94
N ASN A 35 -0.34 -4.29 8.18
CA ASN A 35 -1.36 -3.44 7.56
C ASN A 35 -2.14 -2.64 8.61
N TYR A 36 -2.44 -3.26 9.76
CA TYR A 36 -3.15 -2.59 10.85
C TYR A 36 -2.30 -1.48 11.48
N LEU A 37 -1.04 -1.78 11.80
CA LEU A 37 -0.09 -0.78 12.33
C LEU A 37 0.15 0.35 11.32
N GLY A 38 0.32 0.02 10.04
CA GLY A 38 0.42 1.00 8.95
C GLY A 38 -0.80 1.91 8.86
N LYS A 39 -2.02 1.35 8.96
CA LYS A 39 -3.26 2.14 8.99
C LYS A 39 -3.33 3.10 10.17
N MET A 40 -2.81 2.71 11.34
CA MET A 40 -2.73 3.63 12.48
C MET A 40 -1.69 4.73 12.25
N MET A 41 -0.53 4.39 11.65
CA MET A 41 0.53 5.33 11.30
C MET A 41 0.04 6.40 10.30
N PHE A 42 -0.85 6.06 9.36
CA PHE A 42 -1.43 7.02 8.42
C PHE A 42 -2.10 8.22 9.08
N LYS A 43 -2.66 8.07 10.30
CA LYS A 43 -3.21 9.21 11.06
C LYS A 43 -2.13 10.27 11.32
N TRP A 44 -0.93 9.84 11.70
CA TRP A 44 0.19 10.74 11.95
C TRP A 44 0.69 11.39 10.66
N VAL A 45 0.86 10.60 9.59
CA VAL A 45 1.31 11.10 8.27
C VAL A 45 0.34 12.14 7.71
N TYR A 46 -0.96 11.92 7.86
CA TYR A 46 -1.96 12.89 7.41
C TYR A 46 -1.76 14.27 8.06
N TRP A 47 -1.72 14.33 9.40
CA TRP A 47 -1.61 15.60 10.12
C TRP A 47 -0.21 16.24 10.05
N ASN A 48 0.85 15.44 10.01
CA ASN A 48 2.22 15.95 10.10
C ASN A 48 2.93 16.09 8.77
N MET A 49 2.48 15.40 7.72
CA MET A 49 3.08 15.46 6.39
C MET A 49 2.10 16.03 5.36
N MET A 50 0.96 15.37 5.16
CA MET A 50 0.04 15.70 4.06
C MET A 50 -0.55 17.11 4.21
N LEU A 51 -1.09 17.47 5.38
CA LEU A 51 -1.67 18.79 5.60
C LEU A 51 -0.65 19.93 5.58
N LYS A 52 0.63 19.62 5.80
CA LYS A 52 1.72 20.59 5.72
C LYS A 52 2.33 20.69 4.32
N GLY A 53 1.85 19.87 3.37
CA GLY A 53 2.36 19.84 2.00
C GLY A 53 3.74 19.20 1.86
N TYR A 54 4.16 18.37 2.82
CA TYR A 54 5.41 17.62 2.67
C TYR A 54 5.23 16.47 1.66
N GLU A 55 6.25 16.27 0.81
CA GLU A 55 6.30 15.12 -0.08
C GLU A 55 6.40 13.82 0.72
N LEU A 56 5.61 12.83 0.33
CA LEU A 56 5.67 11.49 0.93
C LEU A 56 6.83 10.71 0.29
N PRO A 57 7.54 9.86 1.06
CA PRO A 57 8.60 9.00 0.53
C PRO A 57 8.03 7.78 -0.20
N LEU A 58 7.05 8.00 -1.07
CA LEU A 58 6.30 7.00 -1.81
C LEU A 58 5.96 7.58 -3.19
N GLU A 59 6.08 6.75 -4.22
CA GLU A 59 5.64 7.10 -5.56
C GLU A 59 4.10 7.25 -5.60
N PRO A 60 3.56 8.35 -6.15
CA PRO A 60 2.12 8.54 -6.27
C PRO A 60 1.47 7.67 -7.35
N GLN A 61 2.25 7.21 -8.34
CA GLN A 61 1.76 6.37 -9.42
C GLN A 61 1.51 4.93 -8.98
N PHE A 62 0.51 4.30 -9.59
CA PHE A 62 0.29 2.87 -9.48
C PHE A 62 1.47 2.11 -10.10
N ASN A 63 1.96 1.09 -9.39
CA ASN A 63 3.03 0.21 -9.87
C ASN A 63 2.57 -1.25 -9.89
N ILE A 64 2.94 -1.99 -10.95
CA ILE A 64 2.67 -3.43 -11.11
C ILE A 64 3.76 -4.28 -10.44
N ALA A 65 4.95 -3.73 -10.25
CA ALA A 65 6.08 -4.44 -9.67
C ALA A 65 5.73 -4.99 -8.27
N GLY A 66 5.96 -6.29 -8.06
CA GLY A 66 5.67 -6.96 -6.80
C GLY A 66 4.21 -7.37 -6.58
N LYS A 67 3.33 -7.14 -7.56
CA LYS A 67 1.97 -7.67 -7.59
C LYS A 67 1.93 -8.98 -8.36
N MET A 68 1.17 -9.94 -7.84
CA MET A 68 1.02 -11.27 -8.40
C MET A 68 -0.38 -11.39 -9.01
N ARG A 69 -0.45 -11.73 -10.29
CA ARG A 69 -1.72 -12.13 -10.91
C ARG A 69 -2.08 -13.53 -10.42
N GLN A 70 -3.32 -13.70 -9.96
CA GLN A 70 -3.85 -15.03 -9.70
C GLN A 70 -3.91 -15.79 -11.03
N SER A 71 -3.10 -16.84 -11.14
CA SER A 71 -3.20 -17.80 -12.23
C SER A 71 -4.14 -18.89 -11.74
N TYR A 72 -5.32 -18.99 -12.35
CA TYR A 72 -6.24 -20.11 -12.15
C TYR A 72 -5.87 -21.28 -13.07
#